data_AF-K9FU15-F1
#
_entry.id   AF-K9FU15-F1
#
_cell.length_a   1.000
_cell.length_b   1.000
_cell.length_c   1.000
_cell.angle_alpha   90.00
_cell.angle_beta   90.00
_cell.angle_gamma   90.00
#
_symmetry.space_group_name_H-M   'P 1'
#
loop_
_entity.id
_entity.type
_entity.pdbx_description
1 polymer ?
#
loop_
_entity_poly.entity_id
_entity_poly.type
_entity_poly.pdbx_seq_one_letter_code
_entity_poly.pdbx_strand_id
1 'polypeptide(L)'
;MQIPKSFFVAVGGSFVLIQLLFLADMSYLYGSAFKDSERMKAFKILLVDYDNGIVGQSVKAAYAQLASPGFPTLIEHSSTDYPAANDIRESVCKGHYWGAIYANPNTSSRLSTALASPEAAKTYQSSEALTYVWNGARYPSYAQVISSSLQILVQGTRGAYNAINGTSAMSTANTTDSNIANVLFDPIAATSIDIMPTNQGVRFYYNTVSMVMVILPQFFFVMALNGITAESNILKTLSLIQNITLRLGLSVLYTFITSLCMSGYIWAFREDWGVTSSQFPLMWMILWLGMHINFFYR
;
A
#
# COMPACT_ATOMS: atom_id res chain seq x y z
N MET A 1 13.14 6.75 -56.47
CA MET A 1 11.90 6.39 -55.76
C MET A 1 11.41 7.62 -55.02
N GLN A 2 10.29 8.23 -55.43
CA GLN A 2 9.68 9.34 -54.68
C GLN A 2 8.74 8.74 -53.64
N ILE A 3 9.02 8.98 -52.35
CA ILE A 3 8.14 8.54 -51.26
C ILE A 3 6.83 9.32 -51.38
N PRO A 4 5.66 8.65 -51.43
CA PRO A 4 4.39 9.31 -51.64
C PRO A 4 4.04 10.25 -50.48
N LYS A 5 3.47 11.43 -50.77
CA LYS A 5 3.07 12.42 -49.75
C LYS A 5 2.13 11.85 -48.69
N SER A 6 1.27 10.89 -49.06
CA SER A 6 0.38 10.18 -48.15
C SER A 6 1.14 9.41 -47.06
N PHE A 7 2.33 8.89 -47.36
CA PHE A 7 3.19 8.23 -46.40
C PHE A 7 3.71 9.22 -45.34
N PHE A 8 4.20 10.39 -45.76
CA PHE A 8 4.65 11.41 -44.81
C PHE A 8 3.51 11.96 -43.93
N VAL A 9 2.31 12.10 -44.48
CA VAL A 9 1.12 12.50 -43.70
C VAL A 9 0.72 11.41 -42.71
N ALA A 10 0.73 10.14 -43.11
CA ALA A 10 0.41 9.03 -42.22
C ALA A 10 1.45 8.86 -41.10
N VAL A 11 2.74 8.92 -41.43
CA VAL A 11 3.84 8.83 -40.46
C VAL A 11 3.83 10.03 -39.51
N GLY A 12 3.66 11.25 -40.04
CA GLY A 12 3.55 12.47 -39.23
C GLY A 12 2.34 12.44 -38.30
N GLY A 13 1.17 12.02 -38.81
CA GLY A 13 -0.04 11.87 -38.00
C GLY A 13 0.10 10.84 -36.89
N SER A 14 0.63 9.65 -37.20
CA SER A 14 0.91 8.60 -36.21
C SER A 14 1.95 9.03 -35.18
N PHE A 15 3.00 9.74 -35.59
CA PHE A 15 4.00 10.29 -34.67
C PHE A 15 3.36 11.25 -33.67
N VAL A 16 2.57 12.22 -34.13
CA VAL A 16 1.90 13.18 -33.26
C VAL A 16 0.90 12.49 -32.33
N LEU A 17 0.08 11.57 -32.85
CA LEU A 17 -0.90 10.84 -32.06
C LEU A 17 -0.26 10.01 -30.94
N ILE A 18 0.82 9.28 -31.24
CA ILE A 18 1.55 8.50 -30.24
C ILE A 18 2.15 9.43 -29.17
N GLN A 19 2.76 10.54 -29.57
CA GLN A 19 3.32 11.48 -28.59
C GLN A 19 2.26 12.12 -27.70
N LEU A 20 1.10 12.48 -28.25
CA LEU A 20 -0.02 12.99 -27.47
C LEU A 20 -0.61 11.94 -26.54
N LEU A 21 -0.69 10.67 -26.96
CA LEU A 21 -1.14 9.56 -26.13
C LEU A 21 -0.21 9.37 -24.93
N PHE A 22 1.10 9.24 -25.16
CA PHE A 22 2.08 9.11 -24.08
C PHE A 22 2.09 10.33 -23.17
N LEU A 23 1.96 11.54 -23.74
CA LEU A 23 1.85 12.76 -22.94
C LEU A 23 0.61 12.73 -22.05
N ALA A 24 -0.55 12.32 -22.57
CA ALA A 24 -1.79 12.24 -21.81
C ALA A 24 -1.69 11.19 -20.69
N ASP A 25 -1.23 9.97 -21.01
CA ASP A 25 -1.09 8.88 -20.05
C ASP A 25 -0.07 9.20 -18.95
N MET A 26 1.09 9.76 -19.33
CA MET A 26 2.11 10.16 -18.35
C MET A 26 1.67 11.38 -17.56
N SER A 27 1.02 12.38 -18.17
CA SER A 27 0.47 13.53 -17.42
C SER A 27 -0.58 13.08 -16.41
N TYR A 28 -1.43 12.10 -16.76
CA TYR A 28 -2.37 11.50 -15.84
C TYR A 28 -1.66 10.74 -14.71
N LEU A 29 -0.69 9.88 -15.04
CA LEU A 29 0.02 9.07 -14.05
C LEU A 29 0.80 9.95 -13.07
N TYR A 30 1.64 10.86 -13.58
CA TYR A 30 2.40 11.78 -12.75
C TYR A 30 1.50 12.80 -12.04
N GLY A 31 0.44 13.27 -12.69
CA GLY A 31 -0.56 14.16 -12.09
C GLY A 31 -1.29 13.51 -10.92
N SER A 32 -1.61 12.21 -11.01
CA SER A 32 -2.25 11.46 -9.93
C SER A 32 -1.36 11.34 -8.70
N ALA A 33 -0.04 11.19 -8.89
CA ALA A 33 0.98 11.14 -7.84
C ALA A 33 1.53 12.53 -7.46
N PHE A 34 1.11 13.61 -8.13
CA PHE A 34 1.64 14.94 -7.86
C PHE A 34 1.21 15.40 -6.45
N LYS A 35 2.18 15.91 -5.68
CA LYS A 35 1.99 16.36 -4.29
C LYS A 35 1.44 15.29 -3.35
N ASP A 36 1.78 14.04 -3.60
CA ASP A 36 1.32 12.95 -2.76
C ASP A 36 1.77 13.09 -1.29
N SER A 37 3.00 13.57 -1.09
CA SER A 37 3.54 13.91 0.21
C SER A 37 2.76 15.04 0.92
N GLU A 38 2.06 15.93 0.23
CA GLU A 38 1.24 17.00 0.85
C GLU A 38 -0.22 16.54 1.10
N ARG A 39 -0.61 15.37 0.57
CA ARG A 39 -1.97 14.82 0.68
C ARG A 39 -2.03 13.67 1.69
N MET A 40 -0.96 13.45 2.45
CA MET A 40 -0.88 12.35 3.42
C MET A 40 -1.95 12.45 4.51
N LYS A 41 -2.45 13.65 4.82
CA LYS A 41 -3.61 13.85 5.71
C LYS A 41 -4.86 13.06 5.31
N ALA A 42 -5.01 12.66 4.03
CA ALA A 42 -6.13 11.84 3.59
C ALA A 42 -6.09 10.41 4.14
N PHE A 43 -4.90 9.92 4.52
CA PHE A 43 -4.74 8.63 5.17
C PHE A 43 -5.19 8.73 6.63
N LYS A 44 -6.20 7.94 7.00
CA LYS A 44 -6.76 7.90 8.35
C LYS A 44 -6.12 6.78 9.15
N ILE A 45 -5.59 7.12 10.31
CA ILE A 45 -5.06 6.19 11.31
C ILE A 45 -5.98 6.21 12.52
N LEU A 46 -6.38 5.04 13.01
CA LEU A 46 -7.20 4.91 14.21
C LEU A 46 -6.34 5.02 15.48
N LEU A 47 -6.75 5.83 16.45
CA LEU A 47 -6.21 5.87 17.80
C LEU A 47 -7.26 5.35 18.78
N VAL A 48 -6.88 4.37 19.60
CA VAL A 48 -7.70 3.91 20.74
C VAL A 48 -6.85 3.91 22.01
N ASP A 49 -7.35 4.54 23.06
CA ASP A 49 -6.68 4.55 24.37
C ASP A 49 -7.40 3.60 25.34
N TYR A 50 -6.80 2.44 25.61
CA TYR A 50 -7.33 1.51 26.62
C TYR A 50 -6.83 1.81 28.04
N ASP A 51 -5.85 2.70 28.17
CA ASP A 51 -5.19 3.04 29.43
C ASP A 51 -5.78 4.31 30.06
N ASN A 52 -6.33 5.21 29.24
CA ASN A 52 -6.81 6.55 29.63
C ASN A 52 -5.79 7.32 30.50
N GLY A 53 -4.50 7.04 30.28
CA GLY A 53 -3.39 7.45 31.13
C GLY A 53 -2.43 8.41 30.44
N ILE A 54 -1.27 8.64 31.08
CA ILE A 54 -0.25 9.56 30.59
C ILE A 54 0.35 9.11 29.25
N VAL A 55 0.38 7.80 28.98
CA VAL A 55 0.88 7.26 27.71
C VAL A 55 -0.05 7.66 26.55
N GLY A 56 -1.37 7.48 26.70
CA GLY A 56 -2.34 7.92 25.70
C GLY A 56 -2.35 9.44 25.50
N GLN A 57 -2.22 10.21 26.58
CA GLN A 57 -2.04 11.67 26.49
C GLN A 57 -0.77 12.06 25.73
N SER A 58 0.33 11.33 25.95
CA SER A 58 1.61 11.55 25.25
C SER A 58 1.49 11.27 23.75
N VAL A 59 0.70 10.27 23.34
CA VAL A 59 0.42 10.00 21.91
C VAL A 59 -0.32 11.17 21.28
N LYS A 60 -1.35 11.70 21.96
CA LYS A 60 -2.11 12.87 21.48
C LYS A 60 -1.23 14.12 21.37
N ALA A 61 -0.38 14.36 22.37
CA ALA A 61 0.56 15.48 22.36
C ALA A 61 1.60 15.36 21.24
N ALA A 62 2.13 14.15 21.00
CA ALA A 62 3.03 13.88 19.88
C ALA A 62 2.35 14.12 18.53
N TYR A 63 1.12 13.65 18.37
CA TYR A 63 0.36 13.89 17.14
C TYR A 63 0.10 15.39 16.92
N ALA A 64 -0.22 16.17 17.96
CA ALA A 64 -0.41 17.61 17.82
C ALA A 64 0.84 18.35 17.29
N GLN A 65 2.04 17.84 17.57
CA GLN A 65 3.30 18.39 17.05
C GLN A 65 3.60 17.92 15.61
N LEU A 66 3.18 16.70 15.25
CA LEU A 66 3.43 16.10 13.94
C LEU A 66 2.34 16.42 12.91
N ALA A 67 1.18 16.89 13.37
CA ALA A 67 0.01 17.21 12.56
C ALA A 67 0.39 18.24 11.48
N SER A 68 0.47 17.75 10.25
CA SER A 68 0.81 18.54 9.07
C SER A 68 0.12 17.93 7.85
N PRO A 69 0.02 18.65 6.72
CA PRO A 69 -0.50 18.08 5.48
C PRO A 69 0.25 16.80 5.04
N GLY A 70 1.52 16.69 5.42
CA GLY A 70 2.39 15.56 5.12
C GLY A 70 2.37 14.41 6.12
N PHE A 71 1.49 14.46 7.12
CA PHE A 71 1.31 13.36 8.07
C PHE A 71 -0.11 12.79 8.01
N PRO A 72 -0.31 11.47 8.19
CA PRO A 72 -1.64 10.86 8.25
C PRO A 72 -2.52 11.49 9.35
N THR A 73 -3.82 11.59 9.09
CA THR A 73 -4.77 12.08 10.10
C THR A 73 -5.04 11.00 11.14
N LEU A 74 -4.82 11.33 12.41
CA LEU A 74 -5.17 10.47 13.54
C LEU A 74 -6.62 10.72 13.96
N ILE A 75 -7.43 9.66 14.02
CA ILE A 75 -8.83 9.68 14.41
C ILE A 75 -8.97 8.90 15.71
N GLU A 76 -9.36 9.60 16.76
CA GLU A 76 -9.58 8.99 18.07
C GLU A 76 -10.97 8.37 18.14
N HIS A 77 -11.04 7.15 18.66
CA HIS A 77 -12.28 6.49 19.05
C HIS A 77 -12.19 5.98 20.49
N SER A 78 -13.36 5.83 21.12
CA SER A 78 -13.47 5.25 22.44
C SER A 78 -13.12 3.76 22.43
N SER A 79 -12.54 3.28 23.53
CA SER A 79 -12.33 1.84 23.76
C SER A 79 -13.64 1.05 23.84
N THR A 80 -14.79 1.71 24.00
CA THR A 80 -16.12 1.08 23.92
C THR A 80 -16.51 0.68 22.51
N ASP A 81 -16.07 1.43 21.49
CA ASP A 81 -16.37 1.15 20.09
C ASP A 81 -15.49 0.01 19.55
N TYR A 82 -14.34 -0.19 20.18
CA TYR A 82 -13.35 -1.21 19.85
C TYR A 82 -12.94 -1.96 21.12
N PRO A 83 -13.80 -2.81 21.70
CA PRO A 83 -13.52 -3.47 22.97
C PRO A 83 -12.35 -4.47 22.89
N ALA A 84 -12.11 -5.09 21.74
CA ALA A 84 -11.00 -6.02 21.54
C ALA A 84 -9.99 -5.51 20.51
N ALA A 85 -8.71 -5.87 20.71
CA ALA A 85 -7.65 -5.61 19.74
C ALA A 85 -7.91 -6.25 18.36
N ASN A 86 -8.71 -7.32 18.30
CA ASN A 86 -9.15 -7.93 17.05
C ASN A 86 -10.10 -7.02 16.24
N ASP A 87 -10.93 -6.21 16.89
CA ASP A 87 -11.86 -5.28 16.21
C ASP A 87 -11.08 -4.17 15.50
N ILE A 88 -9.98 -3.73 16.13
CA ILE A 88 -9.01 -2.81 15.53
C ILE A 88 -8.36 -3.46 14.30
N ARG A 89 -7.89 -4.71 14.44
CA ARG A 89 -7.26 -5.46 13.33
C ARG A 89 -8.21 -5.64 12.16
N GLU A 90 -9.47 -5.99 12.42
CA GLU A 90 -10.49 -6.17 11.38
C GLU A 90 -10.80 -4.84 10.67
N SER A 91 -10.84 -3.73 11.40
CA SER A 91 -11.09 -2.41 10.83
C SER A 91 -9.99 -1.93 9.88
N VAL A 92 -8.73 -2.23 10.21
CA VAL A 92 -7.58 -1.99 9.33
C VAL A 92 -7.61 -2.96 8.13
N CYS A 93 -7.98 -4.22 8.34
CA CYS A 93 -8.09 -5.23 7.28
C CYS A 93 -9.16 -4.90 6.23
N LYS A 94 -10.37 -4.51 6.67
CA LYS A 94 -11.48 -4.08 5.80
C LYS A 94 -11.23 -2.73 5.11
N GLY A 95 -10.22 -2.00 5.58
CA GLY A 95 -9.75 -0.78 4.94
C GLY A 95 -10.49 0.49 5.36
N HIS A 96 -11.24 0.48 6.45
CA HIS A 96 -11.81 1.69 7.06
C HIS A 96 -10.71 2.66 7.51
N TYR A 97 -9.58 2.10 7.95
CA TYR A 97 -8.36 2.82 8.31
C TYR A 97 -7.16 2.23 7.57
N TRP A 98 -6.10 3.02 7.42
CA TRP A 98 -4.85 2.59 6.81
C TRP A 98 -3.89 1.94 7.82
N GLY A 99 -4.03 2.32 9.08
CA GLY A 99 -3.36 1.71 10.22
C GLY A 99 -4.09 2.09 11.50
N ALA A 100 -3.64 1.53 12.60
CA ALA A 100 -4.14 1.84 13.93
C ALA A 100 -2.98 1.86 14.92
N ILE A 101 -3.12 2.65 15.98
CA ILE A 101 -2.25 2.64 17.14
C ILE A 101 -3.12 2.66 18.39
N TYR A 102 -2.78 1.83 19.37
CA TYR A 102 -3.48 1.84 20.64
C TYR A 102 -2.53 1.69 21.82
N ALA A 103 -2.88 2.32 22.94
CA ALA A 103 -2.19 2.14 24.20
C ALA A 103 -2.74 0.89 24.89
N ASN A 104 -1.86 -0.01 25.32
CA ASN A 104 -2.29 -1.23 26.00
C ASN A 104 -2.85 -0.90 27.40
N PRO A 105 -3.81 -1.69 27.92
CA PRO A 105 -4.42 -1.41 29.22
C PRO A 105 -3.39 -1.45 30.35
N ASN A 106 -3.55 -0.55 31.33
CA ASN A 106 -2.69 -0.39 32.51
C ASN A 106 -1.22 -0.04 32.22
N THR A 107 -0.91 0.43 31.02
CA THR A 107 0.47 0.79 30.65
C THR A 107 1.01 1.91 31.52
N SER A 108 0.25 2.98 31.77
CA SER A 108 0.73 4.09 32.60
C SER A 108 1.02 3.66 34.03
N SER A 109 0.17 2.78 34.59
CA SER A 109 0.37 2.23 35.94
C SER A 109 1.58 1.28 36.00
N ARG A 110 1.78 0.46 34.97
CA ARG A 110 2.97 -0.41 34.86
C ARG A 110 4.25 0.42 34.76
N LEU A 111 4.24 1.49 33.97
CA LEU A 111 5.38 2.39 33.82
C LEU A 111 5.70 3.12 35.13
N SER A 112 4.69 3.65 35.83
CA SER A 112 4.92 4.29 37.14
C SER A 112 5.45 3.31 38.18
N THR A 113 4.97 2.05 38.17
CA THR A 113 5.44 1.01 39.09
C THR A 113 6.87 0.59 38.78
N ALA A 114 7.22 0.47 37.49
CA ALA A 114 8.58 0.17 37.05
C ALA A 114 9.58 1.26 37.43
N LEU A 115 9.16 2.53 37.47
CA LEU A 115 10.00 3.63 37.91
C LEU A 115 10.16 3.71 39.45
N ALA A 116 9.25 3.08 40.20
CA ALA A 116 9.25 3.10 41.67
C ALA A 116 9.91 1.87 42.32
N SER A 117 9.91 0.70 41.65
CA SER A 117 10.46 -0.56 42.18
C SER A 117 11.49 -1.19 41.23
N PRO A 118 12.69 -1.54 41.73
CA PRO A 118 13.71 -2.30 40.98
C PRO A 118 13.21 -3.61 40.37
N GLU A 119 12.38 -4.35 41.11
CA GLU A 119 11.84 -5.64 40.69
C GLU A 119 10.88 -5.48 39.52
N ALA A 120 10.02 -4.46 39.58
CA ALA A 120 9.12 -4.12 38.49
C ALA A 120 9.90 -3.63 37.26
N ALA A 121 10.94 -2.81 37.45
CA ALA A 121 11.81 -2.33 36.37
C ALA A 121 12.46 -3.48 35.58
N LYS A 122 12.88 -4.54 36.28
CA LYS A 122 13.51 -5.72 35.64
C LYS A 122 12.57 -6.48 34.69
N THR A 123 11.26 -6.46 34.97
CA THR A 123 10.24 -7.16 34.17
C THR A 123 9.54 -6.26 33.16
N TYR A 124 9.81 -4.95 33.19
CA TYR A 124 9.16 -3.98 32.34
C TYR A 124 9.66 -4.10 30.89
N GLN A 125 8.72 -4.21 29.95
CA GLN A 125 9.02 -4.20 28.53
C GLN A 125 8.39 -2.97 27.90
N SER A 126 9.22 -2.04 27.42
CA SER A 126 8.76 -0.81 26.77
C SER A 126 7.92 -1.11 25.52
N SER A 127 8.18 -2.22 24.82
CA SER A 127 7.44 -2.66 23.63
C SER A 127 5.96 -2.97 23.86
N GLU A 128 5.59 -3.27 25.10
CA GLU A 128 4.20 -3.53 25.48
C GLU A 128 3.41 -2.27 25.79
N ALA A 129 4.01 -1.07 25.69
CA ALA A 129 3.31 0.16 26.01
C ALA A 129 2.29 0.54 24.92
N LEU A 130 2.71 0.44 23.66
CA LEU A 130 1.88 0.74 22.50
C LEU A 130 1.86 -0.47 21.57
N THR A 131 0.76 -0.61 20.85
CA THR A 131 0.70 -1.54 19.72
C THR A 131 0.20 -0.79 18.51
N TYR A 132 0.88 -0.94 17.37
CA TYR A 132 0.38 -0.43 16.11
C TYR A 132 0.15 -1.55 15.10
N VAL A 133 -0.93 -1.39 14.33
CA VAL A 133 -1.42 -2.37 13.36
C VAL A 133 -1.48 -1.73 11.99
N TRP A 134 -0.96 -2.41 10.98
CA TRP A 134 -1.01 -1.95 9.59
C TRP A 134 -1.10 -3.16 8.64
N ASN A 135 -1.40 -2.92 7.37
CA ASN A 135 -1.55 -3.98 6.37
C ASN A 135 -0.57 -3.75 5.21
N GLY A 136 0.51 -4.54 5.18
CA GLY A 136 1.52 -4.51 4.11
C GLY A 136 0.99 -4.83 2.71
N ALA A 137 -0.08 -5.63 2.62
CA ALA A 137 -0.62 -6.12 1.36
C ALA A 137 -1.60 -5.15 0.66
N ARG A 138 -2.19 -4.19 1.38
CA ARG A 138 -3.25 -3.31 0.83
C ARG A 138 -2.77 -2.49 -0.37
N TYR A 139 -1.65 -1.78 -0.20
CA TYR A 139 -0.97 -1.07 -1.27
C TYR A 139 0.50 -0.88 -0.88
N PRO A 140 1.45 -1.68 -1.42
CA PRO A 140 2.78 -1.79 -0.85
C PRO A 140 3.57 -0.47 -0.72
N SER A 141 3.42 0.46 -1.66
CA SER A 141 4.14 1.75 -1.58
C SER A 141 3.61 2.66 -0.48
N TYR A 142 2.28 2.69 -0.25
CA TYR A 142 1.69 3.47 0.84
C TYR A 142 1.78 2.79 2.19
N ALA A 143 1.69 1.46 2.23
CA ALA A 143 1.79 0.70 3.47
C ALA A 143 3.13 0.96 4.18
N GLN A 144 4.23 1.05 3.42
CA GLN A 144 5.54 1.41 3.96
C GLN A 144 5.56 2.82 4.56
N VAL A 145 4.93 3.80 3.90
CA VAL A 145 4.83 5.18 4.40
C VAL A 145 4.02 5.24 5.68
N ILE A 146 2.92 4.48 5.78
CA ILE A 146 2.08 4.40 6.98
C ILE A 146 2.84 3.76 8.14
N SER A 147 3.55 2.66 7.89
CA SER A 147 4.41 2.01 8.90
C SER A 147 5.47 2.98 9.43
N SER A 148 6.15 3.71 8.53
CA SER A 148 7.15 4.70 8.91
C SER A 148 6.53 5.89 9.67
N SER A 149 5.33 6.33 9.29
CA SER A 149 4.60 7.38 10.01
C SER A 149 4.20 6.95 11.42
N LEU A 150 3.72 5.71 11.59
CA LEU A 150 3.42 5.13 12.91
C LEU A 150 4.68 5.05 13.78
N GLN A 151 5.83 4.67 13.22
CA GLN A 151 7.09 4.68 13.95
C GLN A 151 7.50 6.10 14.37
N ILE A 152 7.37 7.10 13.50
CA ILE A 152 7.62 8.51 13.84
C ILE A 152 6.69 8.95 14.98
N LEU A 153 5.41 8.55 14.95
CA LEU A 153 4.46 8.85 16.04
C LEU A 153 4.86 8.22 17.37
N VAL A 154 5.34 6.97 17.36
CA VAL A 154 5.85 6.28 18.57
C VAL A 154 7.08 7.00 19.11
N GLN A 155 8.01 7.40 18.24
CA GLN A 155 9.20 8.18 18.68
C GLN A 155 8.81 9.56 19.21
N GLY A 156 7.86 10.25 18.56
CA GLY A 156 7.29 11.49 19.06
C GLY A 156 6.61 11.32 20.42
N THR A 157 5.93 10.19 20.64
CA THR A 157 5.27 9.87 21.92
C THR A 157 6.28 9.76 23.06
N ARG A 158 7.44 9.15 22.83
CA ARG A 158 8.54 9.12 23.80
C ARG A 158 9.00 10.53 24.17
N GLY A 159 9.22 11.38 23.16
CA GLY A 159 9.61 12.77 23.36
C GLY A 159 8.56 13.56 24.15
N ALA A 160 7.28 13.39 23.80
CA ALA A 160 6.17 14.01 24.50
C ALA A 160 6.04 13.54 25.95
N TYR A 161 6.20 12.24 26.21
CA TYR A 161 6.21 11.70 27.57
C TYR A 161 7.33 12.30 28.41
N ASN A 162 8.55 12.39 27.85
CA ASN A 162 9.69 12.98 28.54
C ASN A 162 9.46 14.46 28.89
N ALA A 163 8.77 15.20 28.01
CA ALA A 163 8.40 16.59 28.26
C ALA A 163 7.28 16.77 29.31
N ILE A 164 6.30 15.85 29.34
CA ILE A 164 5.15 15.95 30.26
C ILE A 164 5.50 15.40 31.65
N ASN A 165 6.14 14.23 31.72
CA ASN A 165 6.34 13.48 32.96
C ASN A 165 7.79 13.04 33.21
N GLY A 166 8.68 13.14 32.22
CA GLY A 166 10.07 12.68 32.33
C GLY A 166 10.89 13.43 33.38
N THR A 167 10.72 14.75 33.50
CA THR A 167 11.39 15.56 34.53
C THR A 167 10.94 15.19 35.95
N SER A 168 9.65 14.95 36.14
CA SER A 168 9.09 14.51 37.42
C SER A 168 9.56 13.09 37.75
N ALA A 169 9.49 12.17 36.78
CA ALA A 169 9.97 10.80 36.93
C ALA A 169 11.46 10.74 37.30
N MET A 170 12.31 11.54 36.66
CA MET A 170 13.75 11.62 36.95
C MET A 170 14.05 12.15 38.35
N SER A 171 13.22 13.05 38.89
CA SER A 171 13.39 13.56 40.26
C SER A 171 13.05 12.53 41.35
N THR A 172 12.20 11.55 41.02
CA THR A 172 11.73 10.52 41.96
C THR A 172 12.39 9.16 41.77
N ALA A 173 12.99 8.90 40.62
CA ALA A 173 13.58 7.62 40.28
C ALA A 173 14.96 7.43 40.91
N ASN A 174 15.23 6.24 41.44
CA ASN A 174 16.57 5.88 41.92
C ASN A 174 17.47 5.52 40.73
N THR A 175 18.16 6.51 40.16
CA THR A 175 19.07 6.35 39.01
C THR A 175 20.33 5.54 39.31
N THR A 176 20.54 5.11 40.56
CA THR A 176 21.65 4.21 40.94
C THR A 176 21.40 2.78 40.47
N ASP A 177 20.14 2.39 40.27
CA ASP A 177 19.77 1.10 39.70
C ASP A 177 19.74 1.17 38.17
N SER A 178 20.55 0.32 37.53
CA SER A 178 20.65 0.22 36.07
C SER A 178 19.31 -0.09 35.40
N ASN A 179 18.44 -0.88 36.05
CA ASN A 179 17.14 -1.26 35.47
C ASN A 179 16.17 -0.07 35.44
N ILE A 180 16.10 0.70 36.53
CA ILE A 180 15.26 1.90 36.60
C ILE A 180 15.78 2.98 35.64
N ALA A 181 17.11 3.13 35.54
CA ALA A 181 17.72 4.02 34.57
C ALA A 181 17.34 3.65 33.12
N ASN A 182 17.38 2.37 32.76
CA ASN A 182 16.98 1.91 31.43
C ASN A 182 15.50 2.20 31.13
N VAL A 183 14.59 1.99 32.09
CA VAL A 183 13.17 2.33 31.94
C VAL A 183 12.96 3.85 31.80
N LEU A 184 13.77 4.66 32.47
CA LEU A 184 13.70 6.12 32.35
C LEU A 184 14.17 6.62 30.97
N PHE A 185 15.19 5.99 30.38
CA PHE A 185 15.70 6.36 29.05
C PHE A 185 14.86 5.83 27.89
N ASP A 186 14.23 4.66 28.04
CA ASP A 186 13.33 4.07 27.04
C ASP A 186 11.95 3.70 27.64
N PRO A 187 11.13 4.69 28.03
CA PRO A 187 9.92 4.43 28.80
C PRO A 187 8.77 3.87 27.96
N ILE A 188 8.73 4.14 26.66
CA ILE A 188 7.61 3.79 25.79
C ILE A 188 8.18 3.25 24.49
N ALA A 189 7.85 2.02 24.11
CA ALA A 189 8.08 1.52 22.76
C ALA A 189 6.77 0.95 22.21
N ALA A 190 6.80 0.43 21.00
CA ALA A 190 5.62 -0.15 20.38
C ALA A 190 5.89 -1.50 19.75
N THR A 191 4.92 -2.40 19.90
CA THR A 191 4.86 -3.65 19.16
C THR A 191 4.19 -3.43 17.81
N SER A 192 4.82 -3.92 16.75
CA SER A 192 4.32 -3.81 15.38
C SER A 192 3.55 -5.07 14.97
N ILE A 193 2.33 -4.91 14.48
CA ILE A 193 1.54 -6.00 13.89
C ILE A 193 1.28 -5.66 12.42
N ASP A 194 1.98 -6.34 11.52
CA ASP A 194 1.61 -6.36 10.10
C ASP A 194 0.61 -7.50 9.87
N ILE A 195 -0.59 -7.15 9.41
CA ILE A 195 -1.67 -8.10 9.16
C ILE A 195 -1.27 -9.11 8.08
N MET A 196 -0.56 -8.67 7.06
CA MET A 196 -0.12 -9.49 5.94
C MET A 196 1.24 -9.02 5.43
N PRO A 197 2.33 -9.54 6.04
CA PRO A 197 3.69 -9.23 5.64
C PRO A 197 3.92 -9.50 4.17
N THR A 198 4.23 -8.44 3.43
CA THR A 198 4.44 -8.49 1.98
C THR A 198 5.88 -8.07 1.71
N ASN A 199 6.83 -8.96 1.96
CA ASN A 199 8.27 -8.66 1.86
C ASN A 199 8.83 -8.75 0.44
N GLN A 200 7.98 -9.05 -0.55
CA GLN A 200 8.44 -9.33 -1.90
C GLN A 200 9.04 -8.09 -2.56
N GLY A 201 10.23 -8.20 -3.14
CA GLY A 201 10.87 -7.05 -3.82
C GLY A 201 10.04 -6.52 -4.99
N VAL A 202 9.35 -7.44 -5.68
CA VAL A 202 8.48 -7.16 -6.84
C VAL A 202 7.07 -6.69 -6.47
N ARG A 203 6.73 -6.53 -5.18
CA ARG A 203 5.39 -6.14 -4.71
C ARG A 203 4.85 -4.86 -5.35
N PHE A 204 5.74 -3.92 -5.67
CA PHE A 204 5.37 -2.68 -6.37
C PHE A 204 4.85 -2.95 -7.79
N TYR A 205 5.43 -3.93 -8.50
CA TYR A 205 5.06 -4.28 -9.86
C TYR A 205 3.69 -4.93 -9.93
N TYR A 206 3.31 -5.73 -8.92
CA TYR A 206 2.01 -6.42 -8.90
C TYR A 206 0.80 -5.48 -8.91
N ASN A 207 0.88 -4.34 -8.24
CA ASN A 207 -0.23 -3.38 -8.19
C ASN A 207 -0.13 -2.28 -9.26
N THR A 208 1.08 -1.92 -9.68
CA THR A 208 1.27 -0.77 -10.58
C THR A 208 1.47 -1.20 -12.02
N VAL A 209 2.48 -2.05 -12.27
CA VAL A 209 2.88 -2.43 -13.63
C VAL A 209 1.95 -3.51 -14.20
N SER A 210 1.56 -4.49 -13.39
CA SER A 210 0.66 -5.55 -13.82
C SER A 210 -0.69 -5.01 -14.28
N MET A 211 -1.26 -3.99 -13.62
CA MET A 211 -2.53 -3.37 -14.07
C MET A 211 -2.42 -2.81 -15.49
N VAL A 212 -1.30 -2.15 -15.81
CA VAL A 212 -1.06 -1.59 -17.14
C VAL A 212 -0.76 -2.68 -18.18
N MET A 213 -0.06 -3.73 -17.79
CA MET A 213 0.29 -4.87 -18.65
C MET A 213 -0.92 -5.72 -19.08
N VAL A 214 -2.08 -5.58 -18.43
CA VAL A 214 -3.34 -6.17 -18.91
C VAL A 214 -3.85 -5.46 -20.17
N ILE A 215 -3.52 -4.17 -20.35
CA ILE A 215 -4.10 -3.31 -21.40
C ILE A 215 -3.10 -3.08 -22.55
N LEU A 216 -1.84 -2.77 -22.24
CA LEU A 216 -0.85 -2.37 -23.26
C LEU A 216 -0.63 -3.43 -24.37
N PRO A 217 -0.43 -4.72 -24.07
CA PRO A 217 -0.23 -5.74 -25.12
C PRO A 217 -1.43 -5.83 -26.07
N GLN A 218 -2.66 -5.70 -25.53
CA GLN A 218 -3.89 -5.75 -26.31
C GLN A 218 -3.96 -4.59 -27.30
N PHE A 219 -3.61 -3.37 -26.85
CA PHE A 219 -3.58 -2.19 -27.70
C PHE A 219 -2.61 -2.35 -28.88
N PHE A 220 -1.37 -2.77 -28.62
CA PHE A 220 -0.38 -2.96 -29.69
C PHE A 220 -0.78 -4.06 -30.66
N PHE A 221 -1.35 -5.15 -30.16
CA PHE A 221 -1.81 -6.24 -31.01
C PHE A 221 -2.99 -5.82 -31.89
N VAL A 222 -3.98 -5.10 -31.35
CA VAL A 222 -5.11 -4.57 -32.15
C VAL A 222 -4.62 -3.57 -33.20
N MET A 223 -3.67 -2.70 -32.86
CA MET A 223 -3.06 -1.77 -33.82
C MET A 223 -2.35 -2.51 -34.96
N ALA A 224 -1.52 -3.50 -34.64
CA ALA A 224 -0.84 -4.32 -35.63
C ALA A 224 -1.84 -5.09 -36.51
N LEU A 225 -2.87 -5.70 -35.91
CA LEU A 225 -3.92 -6.42 -36.62
C LEU A 225 -4.66 -5.50 -37.59
N ASN A 226 -5.03 -4.29 -37.15
CA ASN A 226 -5.70 -3.30 -38.00
C ASN A 226 -4.79 -2.82 -39.14
N GLY A 227 -3.50 -2.58 -38.88
CA GLY A 227 -2.52 -2.19 -39.91
C GLY A 227 -2.36 -3.26 -40.99
N ILE A 228 -2.12 -4.51 -40.57
CA ILE A 228 -1.97 -5.65 -41.50
C ILE A 228 -3.25 -5.87 -42.29
N THR A 229 -4.42 -5.76 -41.66
CA THR A 229 -5.72 -5.94 -42.33
C THR A 229 -5.97 -4.86 -43.40
N ALA A 230 -5.52 -3.63 -43.14
CA ALA A 230 -5.64 -2.53 -44.09
C ALA A 230 -4.71 -2.70 -45.30
N GLU A 231 -3.45 -3.12 -45.10
CA GLU A 231 -2.50 -3.34 -46.19
C GLU A 231 -2.88 -4.56 -47.05
N SER A 232 -3.32 -5.64 -46.41
CA SER A 232 -3.69 -6.89 -47.08
C SER A 232 -5.06 -6.85 -47.79
N ASN A 233 -5.82 -5.75 -47.68
CA ASN A 233 -7.20 -5.60 -48.19
C ASN A 233 -8.14 -6.76 -47.77
N ILE A 234 -7.84 -7.48 -46.68
CA ILE A 234 -8.61 -8.63 -46.19
C ILE A 234 -10.08 -8.25 -45.87
N LEU A 235 -10.32 -7.00 -45.50
CA LEU A 235 -11.67 -6.44 -45.28
C LEU A 235 -12.53 -6.38 -46.55
N LYS A 236 -11.92 -6.38 -47.73
CA LYS A 236 -12.65 -6.37 -49.02
C LYS A 236 -12.91 -7.77 -49.57
N THR A 237 -12.20 -8.78 -49.07
CA THR A 237 -12.27 -10.15 -49.59
C THR A 237 -13.08 -11.09 -48.70
N LEU A 238 -13.16 -10.82 -47.39
CA LEU A 238 -13.92 -11.65 -46.44
C LEU A 238 -15.34 -11.11 -46.21
N SER A 239 -16.29 -12.03 -46.03
CA SER A 239 -17.63 -11.69 -45.56
C SER A 239 -17.60 -11.18 -44.11
N LEU A 240 -18.61 -10.39 -43.72
CA LEU A 240 -18.72 -9.79 -42.38
C LEU A 240 -18.59 -10.84 -41.25
N ILE A 241 -19.24 -12.00 -41.41
CA ILE A 241 -19.22 -13.09 -40.43
C ILE A 241 -17.82 -13.70 -40.31
N GLN A 242 -17.13 -13.93 -41.43
CA GLN A 242 -15.77 -14.48 -41.43
C GLN A 242 -14.78 -13.52 -40.78
N ASN A 243 -14.94 -12.20 -40.98
CA ASN A 243 -14.10 -11.19 -40.34
C ASN A 243 -14.31 -11.15 -38.83
N ILE A 244 -15.58 -11.19 -38.38
CA ILE A 244 -15.93 -11.24 -36.96
C ILE A 244 -15.35 -12.50 -36.31
N THR A 245 -15.55 -13.68 -36.92
CA THR A 245 -15.02 -14.95 -36.39
C THR A 245 -13.49 -14.95 -36.32
N LEU A 246 -12.80 -14.42 -37.34
CA LEU A 246 -11.34 -14.30 -37.34
C LEU A 246 -10.85 -13.40 -36.20
N ARG A 247 -11.45 -12.22 -36.04
CA ARG A 247 -11.09 -11.27 -34.97
C ARG A 247 -11.37 -11.84 -33.58
N LEU A 248 -12.50 -12.51 -33.40
CA LEU A 248 -12.85 -13.18 -32.14
C LEU A 248 -11.88 -14.33 -31.82
N GLY A 249 -11.56 -15.18 -32.80
CA GLY A 249 -10.60 -16.27 -32.61
C GLY A 249 -9.22 -15.77 -32.24
N LEU A 250 -8.72 -14.75 -32.94
CA LEU A 250 -7.43 -14.12 -32.63
C LEU A 250 -7.44 -13.44 -31.26
N SER A 251 -8.54 -12.77 -30.89
CA SER A 251 -8.71 -12.17 -29.57
C SER A 251 -8.58 -13.21 -28.46
N VAL A 252 -9.32 -14.32 -28.55
CA VAL A 252 -9.30 -15.38 -27.54
C VAL A 252 -7.91 -15.99 -27.44
N LEU A 253 -7.30 -16.39 -28.56
CA LEU A 253 -5.97 -17.02 -28.56
C LEU A 253 -4.89 -16.09 -28.01
N TYR A 254 -4.86 -14.84 -28.47
CA TYR A 254 -3.86 -13.87 -28.04
C TYR A 254 -4.00 -13.54 -26.55
N THR A 255 -5.22 -13.23 -26.10
CA THR A 255 -5.47 -12.90 -24.67
C THR A 255 -5.21 -14.09 -23.75
N PHE A 256 -5.48 -15.32 -24.19
CA PHE A 256 -5.25 -16.55 -23.42
C PHE A 256 -3.78 -16.88 -23.25
N ILE A 257 -2.97 -16.75 -24.31
CA ILE A 257 -1.52 -16.96 -24.24
C ILE A 257 -0.86 -15.82 -23.44
N THR A 258 -1.26 -14.57 -23.68
CA THR A 258 -0.70 -13.41 -22.97
C THR A 258 -0.98 -13.49 -21.48
N SER A 259 -2.20 -13.87 -21.08
CA SER A 259 -2.54 -14.06 -19.67
C SER A 259 -1.80 -15.24 -19.04
N LEU A 260 -1.50 -16.29 -19.80
CA LEU A 260 -0.68 -17.42 -19.33
C LEU A 260 0.77 -16.98 -19.08
N CYS A 261 1.38 -16.25 -20.02
CA CYS A 261 2.72 -15.69 -19.84
C CYS A 261 2.77 -14.76 -18.63
N MET A 262 1.73 -13.92 -18.46
CA MET A 262 1.61 -13.02 -17.32
C MET A 262 1.50 -13.76 -15.99
N SER A 263 0.64 -14.76 -15.94
CA SER A 263 0.50 -15.62 -14.78
C SER A 263 1.81 -16.36 -14.48
N GLY A 264 2.50 -16.81 -15.52
CA GLY A 264 3.77 -17.52 -15.43
C GLY A 264 4.87 -16.70 -14.77
N TYR A 265 5.09 -15.44 -15.18
CA TYR A 265 6.11 -14.61 -14.54
C TYR A 265 5.70 -14.18 -13.12
N ILE A 266 4.42 -13.88 -12.85
CA ILE A 266 3.96 -13.58 -11.49
C ILE A 266 4.24 -14.77 -10.57
N TRP A 267 3.97 -15.99 -11.06
CA TRP A 267 4.22 -17.22 -10.31
C TRP A 267 5.71 -17.53 -10.16
N ALA A 268 6.53 -17.30 -11.18
CA ALA A 268 7.97 -17.55 -11.13
C ALA A 268 8.66 -16.63 -10.11
N PHE A 269 8.25 -15.37 -10.03
CA PHE A 269 8.81 -14.35 -9.13
C PHE A 269 7.98 -14.15 -7.85
N ARG A 270 7.19 -15.14 -7.43
CA ARG A 270 6.30 -15.02 -6.25
C ARG A 270 7.04 -14.92 -4.92
N GLU A 271 8.33 -15.28 -4.87
CA GLU A 271 9.15 -15.31 -3.65
C GLU A 271 8.41 -16.05 -2.51
N ASP A 272 8.33 -15.44 -1.32
CA ASP A 272 7.67 -16.00 -0.12
C ASP A 272 6.15 -15.79 -0.11
N TRP A 273 5.53 -15.45 -1.24
CA TRP A 273 4.08 -15.30 -1.29
C TRP A 273 3.43 -16.67 -1.04
N GLY A 274 2.69 -16.78 0.08
CA GLY A 274 2.02 -17.99 0.55
C GLY A 274 0.82 -18.43 -0.31
N VAL A 275 0.99 -18.48 -1.62
CA VAL A 275 -0.02 -18.93 -2.58
C VAL A 275 0.08 -20.43 -2.82
N THR A 276 -1.06 -21.11 -2.78
CA THR A 276 -1.16 -22.55 -3.03
C THR A 276 -1.21 -22.81 -4.54
N SER A 277 -0.62 -23.90 -5.02
CA SER A 277 -0.60 -24.27 -6.46
C SER A 277 -1.99 -24.29 -7.13
N SER A 278 -3.07 -24.50 -6.38
CA SER A 278 -4.45 -24.43 -6.86
C SER A 278 -4.92 -23.01 -7.24
N GLN A 279 -4.22 -21.96 -6.80
CA GLN A 279 -4.54 -20.56 -7.07
C GLN A 279 -3.96 -20.06 -8.41
N PHE A 280 -2.98 -20.75 -8.97
CA PHE A 280 -2.43 -20.45 -10.29
C PHE A 280 -3.49 -20.44 -11.40
N PRO A 281 -4.29 -21.50 -11.61
CA PRO A 281 -5.31 -21.49 -12.66
C PRO A 281 -6.38 -20.42 -12.42
N LEU A 282 -6.72 -20.11 -11.17
CA LEU A 282 -7.67 -19.04 -10.84
C LEU A 282 -7.12 -17.67 -11.25
N MET A 283 -5.87 -17.38 -10.90
CA MET A 283 -5.20 -16.14 -11.30
C MET A 283 -5.15 -16.00 -12.83
N TRP A 284 -4.83 -17.10 -13.52
CA TRP A 284 -4.79 -17.12 -14.97
C TRP A 284 -6.14 -16.84 -15.61
N MET A 285 -7.21 -17.48 -15.14
CA MET A 285 -8.56 -17.25 -15.67
C MET A 285 -9.03 -15.81 -15.42
N ILE A 286 -8.74 -15.23 -14.25
CA ILE A 286 -9.09 -13.84 -13.94
C ILE A 286 -8.35 -12.87 -14.87
N LEU A 287 -7.04 -13.06 -15.07
CA LEU A 287 -6.24 -12.23 -15.97
C LEU A 287 -6.70 -12.38 -17.43
N TRP A 288 -7.04 -13.60 -17.85
CA TRP A 288 -7.58 -13.86 -19.18
C TRP A 288 -8.89 -13.11 -19.42
N LEU A 289 -9.87 -13.25 -18.51
CA LEU A 289 -11.14 -12.54 -18.59
C LEU A 289 -10.94 -11.02 -18.60
N GLY A 290 -10.05 -10.51 -17.75
CA GLY A 290 -9.69 -9.09 -17.73
C GLY A 290 -9.10 -8.60 -19.06
N MET A 291 -8.14 -9.33 -19.64
CA MET A 291 -7.56 -9.00 -20.95
C MET A 291 -8.59 -9.10 -22.08
N HIS A 292 -9.47 -10.09 -22.03
CA HIS A 292 -10.48 -10.32 -23.06
C HIS A 292 -11.54 -9.21 -23.08
N ILE A 293 -12.00 -8.77 -21.90
CA ILE A 293 -12.88 -7.60 -21.77
C ILE A 293 -12.21 -6.36 -22.36
N ASN A 294 -10.94 -6.09 -22.02
CA ASN A 294 -10.22 -4.93 -22.54
C ASN A 294 -10.03 -4.97 -24.07
N PHE A 295 -9.92 -6.17 -24.66
CA PHE A 295 -9.87 -6.34 -26.10
C PHE A 295 -11.21 -6.05 -26.79
N PHE A 296 -12.33 -6.36 -26.13
CA PHE A 296 -13.67 -6.20 -26.70
C PHE A 296 -14.20 -4.76 -26.65
N TYR A 297 -13.88 -4.01 -25.60
CA TYR A 297 -14.36 -2.63 -25.42
C TYR A 297 -13.47 -1.57 -26.10
N ARG A 298 -12.41 -1.98 -26.83
CA ARG A 298 -11.51 -1.11 -27.59
C ARG A 298 -11.41 -1.56 -29.04
#